data_AF-A0A7C4UBY1-F1
#
_entry.id   AF-A0A7C4UBY1-F1
#
_cell.length_a   1.000
_cell.length_b   1.000
_cell.length_c   1.000
_cell.angle_alpha   90.00
_cell.angle_beta   90.00
_cell.angle_gamma   90.00
#
_symmetry.space_group_name_H-M   'P 1'
#
loop_
_entity.id
_entity.type
_entity.pdbx_description
1 polymer ?
#
loop_
_entity_poly.entity_id
_entity_poly.type
_entity_poly.pdbx_seq_one_letter_code
_entity_poly.pdbx_strand_id
1 'polypeptide(L)'
;MPKFITHRPLWLNILVGIVLALGLFFLFLLSLNWITGHGKAATVPSVAGKSYEEARKILKKAGFDVDIQDSIYVDTAKPMSVIKQFPD
;
A
#
# COMPACT_ATOMS: atom_id res chain seq x y z
N MET A 1 0.12 18.82 -41.45
CA MET A 1 -0.82 18.74 -40.31
C MET A 1 -2.08 17.98 -40.76
N PRO A 2 -2.60 17.03 -39.97
CA PRO A 2 -3.80 16.27 -40.34
C PRO A 2 -4.98 17.23 -40.55
N LYS A 3 -5.50 17.25 -41.78
CA LYS A 3 -6.54 18.19 -42.27
C LYS A 3 -7.89 18.08 -41.54
N PHE A 4 -8.04 17.05 -40.70
CA PHE A 4 -9.22 16.73 -39.90
C PHE A 4 -9.41 17.65 -38.68
N ILE A 5 -8.32 18.11 -38.05
CA ILE A 5 -8.37 18.87 -36.80
C ILE A 5 -8.78 20.33 -37.04
N THR A 6 -8.31 20.93 -38.14
CA THR A 6 -8.49 22.37 -38.43
C THR A 6 -9.79 22.74 -39.14
N HIS A 7 -10.59 21.76 -39.57
CA HIS A 7 -11.85 22.03 -40.29
C HIS A 7 -13.09 22.09 -39.38
N ARG A 8 -12.95 21.66 -38.12
CA ARG A 8 -13.97 21.75 -37.08
C ARG A 8 -13.78 23.04 -36.28
N PRO A 9 -14.85 23.65 -35.75
CA PRO A 9 -14.71 24.87 -34.97
C PRO A 9 -13.90 24.60 -33.69
N LEU A 10 -13.02 25.52 -33.31
CA LEU A 10 -12.03 25.32 -32.22
C LEU A 10 -12.66 24.86 -30.89
N TRP A 11 -13.85 25.37 -30.56
CA TRP A 11 -14.58 25.01 -29.33
C TRP A 11 -14.95 23.52 -29.28
N LEU A 12 -15.22 22.88 -30.42
CA LEU A 12 -15.54 21.45 -30.48
C LEU A 12 -14.30 20.61 -30.16
N ASN A 13 -13.12 20.98 -30.68
CA ASN A 13 -11.88 20.30 -30.35
C ASN A 13 -11.51 20.47 -28.87
N ILE A 14 -11.76 21.65 -28.29
CA ILE A 14 -11.56 21.91 -26.86
C ILE A 14 -12.51 21.02 -26.03
N LEU A 15 -13.79 20.94 -26.40
CA LEU A 15 -14.77 20.11 -25.70
C LEU A 15 -14.38 18.62 -25.76
N VAL A 16 -13.96 18.12 -26.92
CA VAL A 16 -13.45 16.74 -27.06
C VAL A 16 -12.20 16.53 -26.21
N GLY A 17 -11.28 17.49 -26.18
CA GLY A 17 -10.09 17.45 -25.34
C GLY A 17 -10.43 17.38 -23.84
N ILE A 18 -11.40 18.16 -23.38
CA ILE A 18 -11.88 18.14 -21.99
C ILE A 18 -12.51 16.78 -21.67
N VAL A 19 -13.38 16.26 -22.54
CA VAL A 19 -14.01 14.95 -22.35
C VAL A 19 -12.96 13.84 -22.28
N LEU A 20 -11.96 13.86 -23.16
CA LEU A 20 -10.86 12.90 -23.14
C LEU A 20 -10.02 13.03 -21.86
N ALA A 21 -9.69 14.25 -21.43
CA ALA A 21 -8.91 14.48 -20.22
C ALA A 21 -9.67 13.98 -18.98
N LEU A 22 -10.96 14.29 -18.86
CA LEU A 22 -11.81 13.77 -17.78
C LEU A 22 -11.93 12.25 -17.85
N GLY A 23 -12.13 11.68 -19.04
CA GLY A 23 -12.21 10.23 -19.23
C GLY A 23 -10.93 9.52 -18.77
N LEU A 24 -9.76 10.04 -19.15
CA LEU A 24 -8.47 9.51 -18.70
C LEU A 24 -8.27 9.69 -17.19
N PHE A 25 -8.68 10.83 -16.64
CA PHE A 25 -8.61 11.10 -15.21
C PHE A 25 -9.47 10.10 -14.40
N PHE A 26 -10.72 9.88 -14.81
CA PHE A 26 -11.58 8.89 -14.15
C PHE A 26 -11.06 7.46 -14.32
N LEU A 27 -10.56 7.11 -15.51
CA LEU A 27 -9.95 5.81 -15.74
C LEU A 27 -8.73 5.57 -14.85
N PHE A 28 -7.91 6.61 -14.63
CA PHE A 28 -6.81 6.58 -13.66
C PHE A 28 -7.31 6.38 -12.23
N LEU A 29 -8.32 7.14 -11.78
CA LEU A 29 -8.88 6.97 -10.43
C LEU A 29 -9.46 5.56 -10.21
N LEU A 30 -10.15 5.01 -11.21
CA LEU A 30 -10.70 3.65 -11.16
C LEU A 30 -9.59 2.59 -11.11
N SER A 31 -8.46 2.81 -11.79
CA SER A 31 -7.35 1.85 -11.79
C SER A 31 -6.61 1.78 -10.44
N LEU A 32 -6.65 2.85 -9.63
CA LEU A 32 -6.01 2.88 -8.31
C LEU A 32 -6.50 1.76 -7.38
N ASN A 33 -7.77 1.37 -7.47
CA ASN A 33 -8.32 0.29 -6.65
C ASN A 33 -7.55 -1.03 -6.86
N TRP A 34 -7.20 -1.32 -8.12
CA TRP A 34 -6.47 -2.54 -8.47
C TRP A 34 -4.98 -2.43 -8.13
N ILE A 35 -4.34 -1.29 -8.44
CA ILE A 35 -2.90 -1.11 -8.30
C ILE A 35 -2.48 -1.01 -6.83
N THR A 36 -3.27 -0.31 -6.00
CA THR A 36 -2.88 -0.02 -4.61
C THR A 36 -3.38 -1.04 -3.60
N GLY A 37 -4.22 -2.00 -4.02
CA GLY A 37 -4.88 -2.92 -3.09
C GLY A 37 -5.78 -2.18 -2.11
N HIS A 38 -6.45 -1.12 -2.57
CA HIS A 38 -7.29 -0.27 -1.72
C HIS A 38 -8.33 -1.09 -0.95
N GLY A 39 -8.45 -0.84 0.35
CA GLY A 39 -9.37 -1.56 1.23
C GLY A 39 -8.90 -2.95 1.70
N LYS A 40 -7.70 -3.41 1.32
CA LYS A 40 -7.09 -4.62 1.88
C LYS A 40 -6.38 -4.28 3.19
N ALA A 41 -6.78 -4.94 4.27
CA ALA A 41 -6.10 -4.89 5.56
C ALA A 41 -5.81 -6.32 6.04
N ALA A 42 -4.71 -6.50 6.75
CA ALA A 42 -4.35 -7.76 7.38
C ALA A 42 -4.15 -7.53 8.88
N THR A 43 -4.73 -8.41 9.70
CA THR A 43 -4.53 -8.38 11.15
C THR A 43 -3.16 -8.94 11.48
N VAL A 44 -2.35 -8.19 12.23
CA VAL A 44 -1.04 -8.64 12.70
C VAL A 44 -1.22 -9.53 13.93
N PRO A 45 -0.73 -10.78 13.91
CA PRO A 45 -0.77 -11.64 15.09
C PRO A 45 0.03 -11.04 16.25
N SER A 46 -0.51 -11.11 17.47
CA SER A 46 0.23 -10.69 18.65
C SER A 46 1.38 -11.65 18.96
N VAL A 47 2.60 -11.10 19.00
CA VAL A 47 3.85 -11.83 19.26
C VAL A 47 4.65 -11.28 20.44
N ALA A 48 4.16 -10.24 21.11
CA ALA A 48 4.76 -9.73 22.35
C ALA A 48 4.87 -10.85 23.41
N GLY A 49 6.01 -10.91 24.08
CA GLY A 49 6.35 -11.94 25.07
C GLY A 49 6.81 -13.29 24.50
N LYS A 50 6.71 -13.52 23.18
CA LYS A 50 7.26 -14.72 22.53
C LYS A 50 8.76 -14.59 22.31
N SER A 51 9.44 -15.72 22.07
CA SER A 51 10.82 -15.68 21.58
C SER A 51 10.86 -15.09 20.17
N TYR A 52 11.96 -14.44 19.81
CA TYR A 52 12.15 -13.89 18.47
C TYR A 52 11.92 -14.94 17.36
N GLU A 53 12.44 -16.15 17.52
CA GLU A 53 12.28 -17.23 16.53
C GLU A 53 10.81 -17.68 16.38
N GLU A 54 10.07 -17.76 17.48
CA GLU A 54 8.65 -18.10 17.44
C GLU A 54 7.84 -16.98 16.79
N ALA A 55 8.09 -15.73 17.18
CA ALA A 55 7.46 -14.54 16.60
C ALA A 55 7.70 -14.47 15.09
N ARG A 56 8.95 -14.66 14.65
CA ARG A 56 9.33 -14.66 13.23
C ARG A 56 8.60 -15.74 12.45
N LYS A 57 8.47 -16.95 13.00
CA LYS A 57 7.74 -18.06 12.36
C LYS A 57 6.25 -17.74 12.23
N ILE A 58 5.62 -17.17 13.25
CA ILE A 58 4.20 -16.79 13.24
C ILE A 58 3.96 -15.72 12.18
N LEU A 59 4.74 -14.65 12.18
CA LEU A 59 4.57 -13.52 11.27
C LEU A 59 4.85 -13.90 9.81
N LYS A 60 5.92 -14.65 9.54
CA LYS A 60 6.21 -15.16 8.19
C LYS A 60 5.11 -16.08 7.67
N LYS A 61 4.55 -16.93 8.52
CA LYS A 61 3.40 -17.79 8.14
C LYS A 61 2.15 -16.96 7.84
N ALA A 62 1.97 -15.82 8.51
CA ALA A 62 0.90 -14.88 8.25
C ALA A 62 1.16 -13.95 7.04
N GLY A 63 2.31 -14.12 6.36
CA GLY A 63 2.66 -13.35 5.16
C GLY A 63 3.32 -12.01 5.43
N PHE A 64 3.76 -11.75 6.67
CA PHE A 64 4.48 -10.53 7.04
C PHE A 64 6.00 -10.72 6.97
N ASP A 65 6.67 -9.65 6.60
CA ASP A 65 8.11 -9.50 6.83
C ASP A 65 8.38 -9.01 8.26
N VAL A 66 9.57 -9.32 8.76
CA VAL A 66 9.93 -9.09 10.17
C VAL A 66 11.30 -8.44 10.19
N ASP A 67 11.35 -7.25 10.79
CA ASP A 67 12.58 -6.50 11.02
C ASP A 67 12.70 -6.18 12.51
N ILE A 68 13.95 -6.17 12.99
CA ILE A 68 14.26 -5.76 14.37
C ILE A 68 14.43 -4.25 14.36
N GLN A 69 13.52 -3.54 15.04
CA GLN A 69 13.60 -2.07 15.17
C GLN A 69 14.66 -1.65 16.19
N ASP A 70 14.72 -2.34 17.33
CA ASP A 70 15.67 -2.07 18.40
C ASP A 70 15.93 -3.32 19.25
N SER A 71 17.08 -3.35 19.91
CA SER A 71 17.49 -4.36 20.87
C SER A 71 17.79 -3.65 22.19
N ILE A 72 16.85 -3.74 23.14
CA ILE A 72 16.95 -3.11 24.45
C ILE A 72 17.17 -4.13 25.56
N TYR A 73 17.75 -3.67 26.67
CA TYR A 73 17.85 -4.45 27.90
C TYR A 73 16.64 -4.18 28.80
N VAL A 74 15.97 -5.24 29.23
CA VAL A 74 14.92 -5.21 30.25
C VAL A 74 15.26 -6.29 31.27
N ASP A 75 15.52 -5.87 32.50
CA ASP A 75 15.97 -6.71 33.63
C ASP A 75 14.98 -7.84 33.98
N THR A 76 13.69 -7.60 33.76
CA THR A 76 12.60 -8.55 34.03
C THR A 76 12.23 -9.44 32.83
N ALA A 77 12.74 -9.15 31.63
CA ALA A 77 12.35 -9.87 30.43
C ALA A 77 13.26 -11.07 30.16
N LYS A 78 12.69 -12.10 29.51
CA LYS A 78 13.49 -13.23 29.03
C LYS A 78 14.43 -12.78 27.91
N PRO A 79 15.68 -13.28 27.87
CA PRO A 79 16.59 -12.99 26.76
C PRO A 79 15.96 -13.35 25.40
N MET A 80 16.22 -12.52 24.38
CA MET A 80 15.73 -12.72 23.01
C MET A 80 14.20 -12.83 22.88
N SER A 81 13.45 -12.27 23.84
CA SER A 81 12.00 -12.15 23.75
C SER A 81 11.58 -10.83 23.11
N VAL A 82 10.43 -10.86 22.43
CA VAL A 82 9.84 -9.67 21.84
C VAL A 82 9.20 -8.84 22.95
N ILE A 83 9.78 -7.68 23.23
CA ILE A 83 9.25 -6.76 24.24
C ILE A 83 8.04 -5.99 23.70
N LYS A 84 8.12 -5.56 22.43
CA LYS A 84 7.09 -4.77 21.77
C LYS A 84 7.01 -5.12 20.29
N GLN A 85 5.81 -5.03 19.72
CA GLN A 85 5.55 -5.18 18.28
C GLN A 85 5.05 -3.86 17.70
N PHE A 86 5.22 -3.68 16.40
CA PHE A 86 4.59 -2.58 15.66
C PHE A 86 4.21 -3.05 14.24
N PRO A 87 3.01 -2.71 13.74
CA PRO A 87 1.88 -2.13 14.48
C PRO A 87 1.37 -3.07 15.59
N ASP A 88 0.69 -2.50 16.60
CA ASP A 88 0.13 -3.23 17.75
C ASP A 88 -1.09 -4.07 17.38
#